data_AF-A0A6L8E6M9-F1
#
_entry.id   AF-A0A6L8E6M9-F1
#
_cell.length_a   1.000
_cell.length_b   1.000
_cell.length_c   1.000
_cell.angle_alpha   90.00
_cell.angle_beta   90.00
_cell.angle_gamma   90.00
#
_symmetry.space_group_name_H-M   'P 1'
#
loop_
_entity.id
_entity.type
_entity.pdbx_description
1 polymer ?
#
loop_
_entity_poly.entity_id
_entity_poly.type
_entity_poly.pdbx_seq_one_letter_code
_entity_poly.pdbx_strand_id
1 'polypeptide(L)' 'MIHSPPPRNCPRCRGLIIVEDDWYGSFGTCVTCGYVHETQRADPADLLAEEQLAAGKQRRRQPSHGKLRL' A
#
# COMPACT_ATOMS: atom_id res chain seq x y z
N MET A 1 -3.65 -9.26 6.61
CA MET A 1 -2.37 -8.89 5.94
C MET A 1 -1.76 -10.13 5.29
N ILE A 2 -1.30 -10.00 4.05
CA ILE A 2 -0.71 -11.09 3.25
C ILE A 2 0.81 -10.91 3.23
N HIS A 3 1.53 -12.00 3.53
CA HIS A 3 2.98 -12.06 3.48
C HIS A 3 3.46 -12.88 2.29
N SER A 4 4.34 -12.33 1.47
CA SER A 4 5.01 -13.08 0.40
C SER A 4 6.52 -12.81 0.41
N PRO A 5 7.37 -13.86 0.34
CA PRO A 5 8.81 -13.66 0.26
C PRO A 5 9.20 -13.00 -1.07
N PRO A 6 10.25 -12.16 -1.08
CA PRO A 6 10.71 -11.53 -2.32
C PRO A 6 11.25 -12.60 -3.28
N PRO A 7 10.97 -12.50 -4.59
CA PRO A 7 11.49 -13.44 -5.56
C PRO A 7 13.02 -13.29 -5.71
N ARG A 8 13.73 -14.40 -5.96
CA ARG A 8 15.19 -14.38 -6.14
C ARG A 8 15.64 -13.51 -7.32
N ASN A 9 14.83 -13.48 -8.38
CA ASN A 9 15.09 -12.73 -9.60
C ASN A 9 13.92 -11.80 -9.91
N CYS A 10 14.21 -10.66 -10.52
CA CYS A 10 13.19 -9.71 -10.91
C CYS A 10 12.18 -10.32 -11.92
N PRO A 11 10.87 -10.28 -11.65
CA PRO A 11 9.86 -10.81 -12.58
C PRO A 11 9.76 -10.00 -13.87
N ARG A 12 10.25 -8.75 -13.89
CA ARG A 12 10.24 -7.88 -15.08
C ARG A 12 11.47 -8.07 -15.96
N CYS A 13 12.67 -7.93 -15.41
CA CYS A 13 13.92 -7.93 -16.19
C CYS A 13 14.86 -9.11 -15.89
N ARG A 14 14.48 -10.03 -14.99
CA ARG A 14 15.32 -11.12 -14.47
C ARG A 14 16.60 -10.68 -13.76
N GLY A 15 16.79 -9.37 -13.56
CA GLY A 15 17.90 -8.79 -12.81
C GLY A 15 17.89 -9.14 -11.33
N LEU A 16 18.98 -8.78 -10.64
CA LEU A 16 19.15 -9.01 -9.22
C LEU A 16 18.16 -8.18 -8.40
N ILE A 17 17.59 -8.80 -7.36
CA ILE A 17 16.82 -8.12 -6.33
C ILE A 17 17.67 -8.05 -5.06
N ILE A 18 17.74 -6.86 -4.47
CA ILE A 18 18.28 -6.63 -3.13
C ILE A 18 17.11 -6.61 -2.16
N VAL A 19 17.22 -7.32 -1.05
CA VAL A 19 16.22 -7.33 0.02
C VAL A 19 16.72 -6.43 1.14
N GLU A 20 15.87 -5.52 1.59
CA GLU A 20 16.14 -4.60 2.69
C GLU A 20 15.06 -4.77 3.76
N ASP A 21 15.47 -4.58 5.01
CA ASP A 21 14.59 -4.59 6.19
C ASP A 21 14.57 -3.17 6.77
N ASP A 22 13.38 -2.59 6.92
CA ASP A 22 13.15 -1.31 7.58
C ASP A 22 12.28 -1.46 8.84
N TRP A 23 11.86 -0.34 9.43
CA TRP A 23 11.03 -0.36 10.64
C TRP A 23 9.60 -0.87 10.41
N TYR A 24 9.18 -0.95 9.15
CA TYR A 24 7.82 -1.31 8.74
C TYR A 24 7.74 -2.68 8.06
N GLY A 25 8.88 -3.32 7.77
CA GLY A 25 8.94 -4.68 7.27
C GLY A 25 10.12 -4.88 6.33
N SER A 26 9.96 -5.82 5.40
CA SER A 26 10.99 -6.11 4.41
C SER A 26 10.50 -5.86 3.00
N PHE A 27 11.38 -5.42 2.12
CA PHE A 27 11.04 -5.17 0.73
C PHE A 27 12.20 -5.53 -0.20
N GLY A 28 11.87 -5.94 -1.42
CA GLY A 28 12.84 -6.28 -2.45
C GLY A 28 12.87 -5.21 -3.55
N THR A 29 14.03 -4.70 -3.90
CA THR A 29 14.22 -3.74 -5.02
C THR A 29 15.11 -4.34 -6.10
N CYS A 30 14.69 -4.22 -7.36
CA CYS A 30 15.53 -4.61 -8.48
C CYS A 30 16.46 -3.46 -8.88
N VAL A 31 17.76 -3.71 -8.84
CA VAL A 31 18.80 -2.73 -9.16
C VAL A 31 18.75 -2.29 -10.63
N THR A 32 18.30 -3.17 -11.53
CA THR A 32 18.32 -2.92 -12.97
C THR A 32 17.14 -2.11 -13.46
N CYS A 33 15.92 -2.42 -12.99
CA CYS A 33 14.69 -1.82 -13.54
C CYS A 33 13.79 -1.14 -12.50
N GLY A 34 14.23 -1.05 -11.24
CA GLY A 34 13.47 -0.40 -10.17
C GLY A 34 12.17 -1.11 -9.77
N TYR A 35 11.98 -2.38 -10.14
CA TYR A 35 10.84 -3.16 -9.66
C TYR A 35 10.91 -3.31 -8.14
N VAL A 36 9.81 -3.03 -7.44
CA VAL A 36 9.70 -3.18 -5.99
C VAL A 36 8.71 -4.30 -5.66
N HIS A 37 9.11 -5.16 -4.73
CA HIS A 37 8.30 -6.20 -4.13
C HIS A 37 8.17 -5.96 -2.63
N GLU A 38 7.04 -5.42 -2.20
CA GLU A 38 6.65 -5.38 -0.79
C GLU A 38 6.34 -6.79 -0.27
N THR A 39 6.96 -7.19 0.84
CA THR A 39 6.69 -8.51 1.44
C THR A 39 5.44 -8.54 2.28
N GLN A 40 4.92 -7.37 2.68
CA GLN A 40 3.69 -7.23 3.45
C GLN A 40 2.71 -6.39 2.64
N ARG A 41 1.53 -6.93 2.39
CA ARG A 41 0.45 -6.21 1.72
C ARG A 41 -0.84 -6.34 2.51
N ALA A 42 -1.68 -5.31 2.44
CA ALA A 42 -3.03 -5.41 3.00
C ALA A 42 -3.78 -6.55 2.31
N ASP A 43 -4.53 -7.33 3.10
CA ASP A 43 -5.42 -8.33 2.51
C ASP A 43 -6.61 -7.59 1.88
N PRO A 44 -6.95 -7.83 0.61
CA PRO A 44 -8.13 -7.23 0.01
C PRO A 44 -9.42 -7.54 0.78
N ALA A 45 -9.52 -8.67 1.48
CA ALA A 45 -10.66 -8.97 2.34
C ALA A 45 -10.73 -8.05 3.58
N ASP A 46 -9.58 -7.74 4.18
CA ASP A 46 -9.48 -6.80 5.31
C ASP A 46 -9.95 -5.40 4.87
N LEU A 47 -9.49 -4.94 3.70
CA LEU A 47 -9.86 -3.63 3.13
C LEU A 47 -11.37 -3.54 2.84
N LEU A 48 -11.96 -4.59 2.27
CA LEU A 48 -13.40 -4.65 2.01
C LEU A 48 -14.21 -4.61 3.30
N ALA A 49 -13.77 -5.32 4.36
CA ALA A 49 -14.43 -5.29 5.65
C ALA A 49 -14.36 -3.89 6.30
N GLU A 50 -13.22 -3.21 6.20
CA GLU A 50 -13.08 -1.82 6.65
C GLU A 50 -13.99 -0.86 5.87
N GLU A 51 -14.08 -1.01 4.56
CA GLU A 51 -14.95 -0.19 3.71
C GLU A 51 -16.43 -0.40 4.08
N GLN A 52 -16.85 -1.64 4.34
CA GLN A 52 -18.20 -1.95 4.81
C GLN A 52 -18.50 -1.37 6.20
N LEU A 53 -17.53 -1.40 7.12
CA LEU A 53 -17.65 -0.76 8.43
C LEU A 53 -17.68 0.77 8.36
N ALA A 54 -17.05 1.34 7.33
CA ALA A 54 -17.05 2.78 7.04
C ALA A 54 -18.30 3.22 6.27
N ALA A 55 -18.94 2.32 5.52
CA ALA A 55 -20.18 2.59 4.80
C ALA A 55 -21.28 3.02 5.79
N GLY A 56 -21.76 4.24 5.64
CA GLY A 56 -22.74 4.87 6.54
C GLY A 56 -22.16 5.94 7.47
N LYS A 57 -20.84 6.00 7.65
CA LYS A 57 -20.17 7.15 8.28
C LYS A 57 -19.98 8.24 7.23
N GLN A 58 -21.05 8.93 6.86
CA GLN A 58 -20.95 10.12 6.03
C GLN A 58 -20.15 11.18 6.81
N ARG A 59 -18.86 11.30 6.49
CA ARG A 59 -18.03 12.39 7.01
C ARG A 59 -18.73 13.69 6.63
N ARG A 60 -19.13 14.50 7.61
CA ARG A 60 -19.66 15.85 7.37
C ARG A 60 -18.63 16.58 6.51
N ARG A 61 -18.93 16.75 5.22
CA ARG A 61 -18.15 17.64 4.36
C ARG A 61 -18.42 19.04 4.89
N GLN A 62 -17.37 19.80 5.18
CA GLN A 62 -17.55 21.23 5.36
C GLN A 62 -18.22 21.79 4.09
N PRO A 63 -19.27 22.62 4.21
CA PRO A 63 -19.78 23.33 3.06
C PRO A 63 -18.63 24.12 2.42
N SER A 64 -18.40 23.93 1.11
CA SER A 64 -17.35 24.65 0.37
C SER A 64 -17.61 26.16 0.31
N HIS A 65 -18.85 26.58 0.58
CA HIS A 65 -19.28 27.97 0.66
C HIS A 65 -19.56 28.40 2.10
N GLY A 66 -18.52 28.47 2.91
CA GLY A 66 -18.52 29.31 4.11
C GLY A 66 -18.45 30.78 3.70
N LYS A 67 -19.56 31.40 3.29
CA LYS A 67 -19.66 32.86 3.37
C LYS A 67 -19.81 33.22 4.86
N LEU A 68 -18.69 33.31 5.56
CA LEU A 68 -18.59 34.07 6.80
C LEU A 68 -18.89 35.53 6.41
N ARG A 69 -20.12 35.96 6.68
CA ARG A 69 -20.48 37.38 6.63
C ARG A 69 -20.12 37.94 8.01
N LEU A 70 -18.92 38.51 8.11
CA LEU A 70 -18.56 39.48 9.14
C LEU A 70 -19.35 40.78 8.91
#